data_AF-A0A368F8X4-F1
#
_entry.id   AF-A0A368F8X4-F1
#
_cell.length_a   1.000
_cell.length_b   1.000
_cell.length_c   1.000
_cell.angle_alpha   90.00
_cell.angle_beta   90.00
_cell.angle_gamma   90.00
#
_symmetry.space_group_name_H-M   'P 1'
#
loop_
_entity.id
_entity.type
_entity.pdbx_description
1 polymer ?
#
loop_
_entity_poly.entity_id
_entity_poly.type
_entity_poly.pdbx_seq_one_letter_code
_entity_poly.pdbx_strand_id
1 'polypeptide(L)'
;MRLVSNHSQVCDPLEAIQHYSRRVSGRGSKKEELKDVQENTVEILIDCLLDGLSLGQPELHMAAEELIDNPTEFFLKLGSNNEERKKALEYRKDCQIRWTLNCSVAISRAL
;
A
#
# COMPACT_ATOMS: atom_id res chain seq x y z
N MET A 1 -7.56 9.65 -45.47
CA MET A 1 -8.08 9.08 -44.20
C MET A 1 -6.89 8.94 -43.26
N ARG A 2 -6.67 9.90 -42.34
CA ARG A 2 -5.56 9.86 -41.38
C ARG A 2 -6.06 9.14 -40.14
N LEU A 3 -5.52 7.96 -39.86
CA LEU A 3 -5.68 7.32 -38.56
C LEU A 3 -4.80 8.09 -37.57
N VAL A 4 -5.43 8.95 -36.77
CA VAL A 4 -4.80 9.50 -35.58
C VAL A 4 -4.91 8.42 -34.52
N SER A 5 -3.88 7.58 -34.42
CA SER A 5 -3.75 6.63 -33.31
C SER A 5 -3.43 7.44 -32.05
N ASN A 6 -4.49 7.80 -31.31
CA ASN A 6 -4.39 8.23 -29.92
C ASN A 6 -3.92 7.03 -29.09
N HIS A 7 -2.61 6.77 -29.10
CA HIS A 7 -1.99 5.97 -28.06
C HIS A 7 -2.06 6.81 -26.79
N SER A 8 -2.99 6.41 -25.93
CA SER A 8 -3.15 6.84 -24.55
C SER A 8 -1.81 7.23 -23.92
N GLN A 9 -1.63 8.52 -23.66
CA GLN A 9 -0.60 9.04 -22.77
C GLN A 9 -1.03 8.67 -21.34
N VAL A 10 -0.93 7.39 -20.98
CA VAL A 10 -1.44 6.82 -19.71
C VAL A 10 -0.58 7.27 -18.53
N CYS A 11 0.65 7.65 -18.80
CA CYS A 11 1.58 8.15 -17.80
C CYS A 11 2.24 9.41 -18.34
N ASP A 12 2.46 10.38 -17.45
CA ASP A 12 3.38 11.47 -17.73
C ASP A 12 4.75 10.90 -18.16
N PRO A 13 5.54 11.64 -18.95
CA PRO A 13 6.88 11.21 -19.33
C PRO A 13 7.68 10.79 -18.09
N LEU A 14 8.57 9.80 -18.21
CA LEU A 14 9.40 9.33 -17.09
C LEU A 14 10.14 10.48 -16.41
N GLU A 15 10.50 11.51 -17.18
CA GLU A 15 11.15 12.72 -16.72
C GLU A 15 10.27 13.53 -15.74
N ALA A 16 8.94 13.45 -15.86
CA ALA A 16 8.01 14.16 -14.99
C ALA A 16 8.08 13.67 -13.54
N ILE A 17 8.35 12.37 -13.30
CA ILE A 17 8.44 11.83 -11.93
C ILE A 17 9.59 12.45 -11.13
N GLN A 18 10.66 12.89 -11.82
CA GLN A 18 11.82 13.55 -11.21
C GLN A 18 11.48 14.92 -10.62
N HIS A 19 10.32 15.48 -10.99
CA HIS A 19 9.82 16.75 -10.47
C HIS A 19 8.88 16.60 -9.27
N TYR A 20 8.72 15.37 -8.76
CA TYR A 20 7.91 15.08 -7.58
C TYR A 20 8.76 14.64 -6.40
N SER A 21 8.25 14.83 -5.19
CA SER A 21 8.82 14.32 -3.94
C SER A 21 7.72 13.90 -2.98
N ARG A 22 8.04 13.06 -1.99
CA ARG A 22 7.15 12.79 -0.85
C ARG A 22 7.85 13.16 0.46
N ARG A 23 7.23 14.03 1.26
CA ARG A 23 7.78 14.52 2.53
C ARG A 23 7.08 13.83 3.71
N VAL A 24 7.78 12.93 4.41
CA VAL A 24 7.22 12.13 5.53
C VAL A 24 7.27 12.87 6.88
N SER A 25 8.04 13.94 6.99
CA SER A 25 7.98 14.86 8.14
C SER A 25 8.40 16.25 7.68
N GLY A 26 7.77 17.30 8.20
CA GLY A 26 8.05 18.71 7.84
C GLY A 26 9.46 19.22 8.15
N ARG A 27 10.43 18.34 8.42
CA ARG A 27 11.85 18.71 8.40
C ARG A 27 12.27 18.86 6.96
N GLY A 28 12.21 20.12 6.52
CA GLY A 28 12.58 20.61 5.21
C GLY A 28 13.76 19.85 4.62
N SER A 29 13.54 19.27 3.45
CA SER A 29 14.57 18.54 2.72
C SER A 29 14.71 19.14 1.33
N LYS A 30 15.76 19.95 1.20
CA LYS A 30 16.71 20.10 0.08
C LYS A 30 16.25 20.48 -1.33
N LYS A 31 14.96 20.43 -1.67
CA LYS A 31 14.44 20.80 -2.99
C LYS A 31 13.03 21.38 -2.85
N GLU A 32 12.93 22.68 -2.64
CA GLU A 32 11.63 23.39 -2.51
C GLU A 32 10.89 23.44 -3.86
N GLU A 33 11.61 23.27 -4.96
CA GLU A 33 11.09 23.30 -6.31
C GLU A 33 10.30 22.05 -6.74
N LEU A 34 10.38 20.95 -5.97
CA LEU A 34 9.67 19.71 -6.28
C LEU A 34 8.23 19.74 -5.78
N LYS A 35 7.32 19.24 -6.61
CA LYS A 35 5.90 19.10 -6.29
C LYS A 35 5.69 17.93 -5.33
N ASP A 36 4.77 18.06 -4.41
CA ASP A 36 4.38 16.92 -3.58
C ASP A 36 3.53 15.94 -4.41
N VAL A 37 3.80 14.64 -4.25
CA VAL A 37 2.94 13.58 -4.80
C VAL A 37 1.59 13.64 -4.10
N GLN A 38 0.51 13.44 -4.86
CA GLN A 38 -0.84 13.36 -4.31
C GLN A 38 -0.98 12.15 -3.37
N GLU A 39 -1.66 12.31 -2.24
CA GLU A 39 -1.75 11.27 -1.21
C GLU A 39 -2.44 10.00 -1.73
N ASN A 40 -3.43 10.11 -2.62
CA ASN A 40 -4.10 8.96 -3.24
C ASN A 40 -3.13 8.08 -4.07
N THR A 41 -2.20 8.69 -4.82
CA THR A 41 -1.17 7.94 -5.56
C THR A 41 -0.27 7.19 -4.60
N VAL A 42 0.06 7.85 -3.49
CA VAL A 42 0.86 7.29 -2.42
C VAL A 42 0.16 6.11 -1.73
N GLU A 43 -1.14 6.21 -1.45
CA GLU A 43 -1.96 5.14 -0.87
C GLU A 43 -1.98 3.93 -1.81
N ILE A 44 -2.24 4.14 -3.10
CA ILE A 44 -2.23 3.08 -4.13
C ILE A 44 -0.88 2.35 -4.16
N LEU A 45 0.23 3.09 -4.08
CA LEU A 45 1.57 2.49 -4.06
C LEU A 45 1.80 1.68 -2.78
N ILE A 46 1.35 2.16 -1.63
CA ILE A 46 1.46 1.44 -0.36
C ILE A 46 0.64 0.14 -0.45
N ASP A 47 -0.60 0.20 -0.89
CA ASP A 47 -1.48 -0.96 -1.02
C ASP A 47 -0.87 -2.00 -1.96
N CYS A 48 -0.35 -1.58 -3.11
CA CYS A 48 0.35 -2.45 -4.04
C CYS A 48 1.58 -3.15 -3.41
N LEU A 49 2.34 -2.43 -2.57
CA LEU A 49 3.49 -3.01 -1.87
C LEU A 49 3.04 -4.00 -0.77
N LEU A 50 1.95 -3.69 -0.06
CA LEU A 50 1.38 -4.58 0.95
C LEU A 50 0.79 -5.85 0.33
N ASP A 51 0.15 -5.76 -0.84
CA ASP A 51 -0.30 -6.92 -1.61
C ASP A 51 0.87 -7.85 -1.96
N GLY A 52 1.99 -7.29 -2.42
CA GLY A 52 3.21 -8.05 -2.68
C GLY A 52 3.77 -8.76 -1.44
N LEU A 53 3.49 -8.24 -0.24
CA LEU A 53 3.86 -8.84 1.05
C LEU A 53 2.77 -9.74 1.64
N SER A 54 1.67 -9.97 0.92
CA SER A 54 0.47 -10.69 1.41
C SER A 54 -0.18 -10.04 2.65
N LEU A 55 -0.10 -8.70 2.73
CA LEU A 55 -0.64 -7.86 3.81
C LEU A 55 -1.76 -6.91 3.32
N GLY A 56 -2.22 -7.02 2.07
CA GLY A 56 -3.37 -6.24 1.55
C GLY A 56 -4.71 -7.00 1.59
N GLN A 57 -4.78 -8.13 2.29
CA GLN A 57 -6.02 -8.92 2.38
C GLN A 57 -7.10 -8.16 3.18
N PRO A 58 -8.35 -8.09 2.70
CA PRO A 58 -9.42 -7.33 3.36
C PRO A 58 -9.72 -7.84 4.77
N GLU A 59 -9.49 -9.13 5.03
CA GLU A 59 -9.65 -9.75 6.36
C GLU A 59 -8.78 -9.12 7.44
N LEU A 60 -7.67 -8.47 7.08
CA LEU A 60 -6.84 -7.75 8.05
C LEU A 60 -7.54 -6.53 8.63
N HIS A 61 -8.63 -6.06 8.03
CA HIS A 61 -9.45 -4.97 8.54
C HIS A 61 -10.70 -5.45 9.31
N MET A 62 -10.93 -6.77 9.39
CA MET A 62 -12.09 -7.35 10.06
C MET A 62 -11.80 -7.73 11.51
N ALA A 63 -12.84 -7.74 12.34
CA ALA A 63 -12.76 -8.33 13.67
C ALA A 63 -12.60 -9.85 13.56
N ALA A 64 -11.89 -10.46 14.50
CA ALA A 64 -11.68 -11.91 14.45
C ALA A 64 -12.98 -12.68 14.72
N GLU A 65 -13.89 -12.09 15.49
CA GLU A 65 -15.23 -12.62 15.77
C GLU A 65 -16.06 -12.72 14.48
N GLU A 66 -16.03 -11.68 13.64
CA GLU A 66 -16.71 -11.69 12.34
C GLU A 66 -16.19 -12.81 11.43
N LEU A 67 -14.88 -13.04 11.43
CA LEU A 67 -14.24 -14.11 10.66
C LEU A 67 -14.44 -15.49 11.27
N ILE A 68 -14.82 -15.59 12.55
CA ILE A 68 -15.21 -16.86 13.16
C ILE A 68 -16.64 -17.21 12.77
N ASP A 69 -17.54 -16.22 12.79
CA ASP A 69 -18.94 -16.41 12.44
C ASP A 69 -19.12 -16.66 10.93
N ASN A 70 -18.31 -16.01 10.10
CA ASN A 70 -18.29 -16.20 8.65
C ASN A 70 -16.84 -16.38 8.13
N PRO A 71 -16.28 -17.59 8.24
CA PRO A 71 -14.88 -17.84 7.91
C PRO A 71 -14.58 -17.75 6.42
N THR A 72 -13.51 -17.01 6.10
CA THR A 72 -12.94 -16.96 4.75
C THR A 72 -11.81 -17.99 4.58
N GLU A 73 -11.44 -18.28 3.33
CA GLU A 73 -10.32 -19.17 3.04
C GLU A 73 -9.00 -18.64 3.62
N PHE A 74 -8.78 -17.32 3.58
CA PHE A 74 -7.63 -16.68 4.22
C PHE A 74 -7.60 -17.00 5.71
N PHE A 75 -8.70 -16.76 6.43
CA PHE A 75 -8.78 -16.95 7.88
C PHE A 75 -8.59 -18.43 8.27
N LEU A 76 -9.18 -19.35 7.52
CA LEU A 76 -9.04 -20.79 7.77
C LEU A 76 -7.59 -21.28 7.60
N LYS A 77 -6.82 -20.68 6.69
CA LYS A 77 -5.39 -21.00 6.48
C LYS A 77 -4.47 -20.48 7.59
N LEU A 78 -4.93 -19.62 8.49
CA LEU A 78 -4.07 -19.01 9.52
C LEU A 78 -3.74 -19.97 10.68
N GLY A 79 -4.51 -21.04 10.87
CA GLY A 79 -4.33 -21.97 11.98
C GLY A 79 -5.38 -23.08 12.02
N SER A 80 -5.16 -24.07 12.90
CA SER A 80 -6.01 -25.27 12.99
C SER A 80 -7.26 -25.04 13.85
N ASN A 81 -7.22 -24.04 14.74
CA ASN A 81 -8.33 -23.67 15.61
C ASN A 81 -8.48 -22.14 15.71
N ASN A 82 -9.56 -21.68 16.31
CA ASN A 82 -9.88 -20.25 16.38
C ASN A 82 -8.87 -19.45 17.20
N GLU A 83 -8.26 -20.03 18.24
CA GLU A 83 -7.25 -19.34 19.05
C GLU A 83 -5.97 -19.07 18.25
N GLU A 84 -5.47 -20.08 17.54
CA GLU A 84 -4.32 -19.95 16.62
C GLU A 84 -4.60 -18.92 15.53
N ARG A 85 -5.80 -18.98 14.91
CA ARG A 85 -6.20 -18.05 13.85
C ARG A 85 -6.28 -16.61 14.34
N LYS A 86 -6.88 -16.38 15.53
CA LYS A 86 -6.92 -15.04 16.16
C LYS A 86 -5.51 -14.48 16.35
N LYS A 87 -4.61 -15.27 16.95
CA LYS A 87 -3.23 -14.86 17.20
C LYS A 87 -2.49 -14.56 15.90
N ALA A 88 -2.66 -15.40 14.89
CA ALA A 88 -2.03 -15.25 13.58
C ALA A 88 -2.60 -14.08 12.76
N LEU A 89 -3.88 -13.75 12.95
CA LEU A 89 -4.53 -12.59 12.36
C LEU A 89 -3.98 -11.29 12.99
N GLU A 90 -3.96 -11.21 14.32
CA GLU A 90 -3.45 -10.03 15.03
C GLU A 90 -1.96 -9.79 14.72
N TYR A 91 -1.15 -10.84 14.67
CA TYR A 91 0.24 -10.71 14.21
C TYR A 91 0.35 -10.12 12.80
N ARG A 92 -0.52 -10.52 11.87
CA ARG A 92 -0.53 -9.97 10.50
C ARG A 92 -1.01 -8.53 10.47
N LYS A 93 -1.98 -8.13 11.29
CA LYS A 93 -2.39 -6.72 11.46
C LYS A 93 -1.23 -5.86 11.96
N ASP A 94 -0.49 -6.34 12.96
CA ASP A 94 0.72 -5.68 13.46
C ASP A 94 1.82 -5.57 12.39
N CYS A 95 1.92 -6.57 11.52
CA CYS A 95 2.82 -6.51 10.37
C CYS A 95 2.33 -5.48 9.35
N GLN A 96 1.05 -5.47 9.00
CA GLN A 96 0.46 -4.52 8.07
C GLN A 96 0.76 -3.08 8.51
N ILE A 97 0.47 -2.73 9.76
CA ILE A 97 0.73 -1.38 10.31
C ILE A 97 2.21 -1.00 10.19
N ARG A 98 3.14 -1.90 10.58
CA ARG A 98 4.58 -1.63 10.48
C ARG A 98 5.04 -1.47 9.04
N TRP A 99 4.54 -2.33 8.15
CA TRP A 99 4.93 -2.29 6.75
C TRP A 99 4.35 -1.09 6.02
N THR A 100 3.15 -0.62 6.34
CA THR A 100 2.59 0.65 5.86
C THR A 100 3.56 1.81 6.12
N LEU A 101 4.10 1.92 7.33
CA LEU A 101 5.08 2.95 7.69
C LEU A 101 6.40 2.78 6.92
N ASN A 102 6.90 1.55 6.80
CA ASN A 102 8.13 1.26 6.05
C ASN A 102 7.97 1.59 4.56
N CYS A 103 6.85 1.24 3.94
CA CYS A 103 6.52 1.59 2.56
C CYS A 103 6.46 3.11 2.38
N SER A 104 5.86 3.82 3.34
CA SER A 104 5.81 5.29 3.30
C SER A 104 7.19 5.94 3.26
N VAL A 105 8.09 5.49 4.14
CA VAL A 105 9.48 5.94 4.16
C VAL A 105 10.24 5.52 2.90
N ALA A 106 10.01 4.31 2.39
CA ALA A 106 10.66 3.81 1.18
C ALA A 106 10.28 4.66 -0.06
N ILE A 107 8.99 4.96 -0.22
CA ILE A 107 8.49 5.85 -1.29
C ILE A 107 9.12 7.23 -1.17
N SER A 108 9.20 7.79 0.03
CA SER A 108 9.85 9.09 0.28
C SER A 108 11.36 9.12 -0.01
N ARG A 109 12.04 7.98 0.05
CA ARG A 109 13.45 7.87 -0.34
C ARG A 109 13.64 7.66 -1.84
N ALA A 110 12.67 7.03 -2.49
CA ALA A 110 12.70 6.74 -3.92
C ALA A 110 12.38 7.97 -4.78
N LEU A 111 11.64 8.94 -4.21
CA LEU A 111 11.21 10.19 -4.82
C LEU A 111 11.94 11.39 -4.22
#